data_AF-A0A9N9T3I7-F1
#
_entry.id   AF-A0A9N9T3I7-F1
#
_cell.length_a   1.000
_cell.length_b   1.000
_cell.length_c   1.000
_cell.angle_alpha   90.00
_cell.angle_beta   90.00
_cell.angle_gamma   90.00
#
_symmetry.space_group_name_H-M   'P 1'
#
loop_
_entity.id
_entity.type
_entity.pdbx_description
1 polymer ?
#
loop_
_entity_poly.entity_id
_entity_poly.type
_entity_poly.pdbx_seq_one_letter_code
_entity_poly.pdbx_strand_id
1 'polypeptide(L)' 'MDAFDEEILEIIEKVPGKSTRVIAAQLNVPHLRVWRHLKDELLKPYHLTTVQELLVEDYPKRIGFCDWLIIRR' A
#
# COMPACT_ATOMS: atom_id res chain seq x y z
N MET A 1 -8.65 13.17 -19.45
CA MET A 1 -8.60 11.90 -18.72
C MET A 1 -9.21 10.88 -19.65
N ASP A 2 -8.45 9.87 -20.05
CA ASP A 2 -8.92 8.93 -21.06
C ASP A 2 -9.94 7.97 -20.42
N ALA A 3 -10.87 7.40 -21.19
CA ALA A 3 -11.90 6.48 -20.65
C ALA A 3 -11.31 5.29 -19.85
N PHE A 4 -10.08 4.92 -20.16
CA PHE A 4 -9.31 3.90 -19.45
C PHE A 4 -8.87 4.34 -18.05
N ASP A 5 -8.54 5.61 -17.87
CA ASP A 5 -8.11 6.19 -16.60
C ASP A 5 -9.30 6.22 -15.61
N GLU A 6 -10.47 6.62 -16.10
CA GLU A 6 -11.71 6.63 -15.32
C GLU A 6 -12.08 5.21 -14.84
N GLU A 7 -11.92 4.21 -15.70
CA GLU A 7 -12.21 2.81 -15.37
C GLU A 7 -11.26 2.25 -14.29
N ILE A 8 -9.97 2.61 -14.32
CA ILE A 8 -9.02 2.21 -13.26
C ILE A 8 -9.40 2.84 -11.91
N LEU A 9 -9.71 4.15 -11.90
CA LEU A 9 -10.11 4.83 -10.67
C LEU A 9 -11.37 4.21 -10.07
N GLU A 10 -12.38 3.95 -10.89
CA GLU A 10 -13.64 3.37 -10.45
C GLU A 10 -13.43 1.98 -9.81
N ILE A 11 -12.54 1.16 -10.37
CA ILE A 11 -12.21 -0.18 -9.82
C ILE A 11 -11.56 -0.07 -8.43
N ILE A 12 -10.70 0.93 -8.22
CA ILE A 12 -9.97 1.13 -6.97
C ILE A 12 -10.86 1.73 -5.89
N GLU A 13 -11.71 2.69 -6.25
CA GLU A 13 -12.71 3.25 -5.33
C GLU A 13 -13.69 2.18 -4.86
N LYS A 14 -14.17 1.33 -5.78
CA LYS A 14 -15.11 0.24 -5.45
C LYS A 14 -14.48 -0.85 -4.58
N VAL A 15 -13.20 -1.19 -4.82
CA VAL A 15 -12.51 -2.25 -4.07
C VAL A 15 -11.08 -1.81 -3.73
N PRO A 16 -10.92 -1.03 -2.64
CA PRO A 16 -9.61 -0.63 -2.16
C PRO A 16 -8.74 -1.85 -1.85
N GLY A 17 -7.46 -1.80 -2.23
CA GLY A 17 -6.49 -2.86 -1.95
C GLY A 17 -6.40 -3.98 -2.99
N LYS A 18 -7.16 -3.91 -4.10
CA LYS A 18 -6.90 -4.78 -5.26
C LYS A 18 -5.47 -4.57 -5.78
N SER A 19 -4.77 -5.68 -6.01
CA SER A 19 -3.46 -5.58 -6.66
C SER A 19 -3.59 -5.06 -8.08
N THR A 20 -2.61 -4.29 -8.51
CA THR A 20 -2.45 -3.83 -9.90
C THR A 20 -2.49 -4.99 -10.91
N ARG A 21 -2.12 -6.23 -10.50
CA ARG A 21 -2.19 -7.44 -11.36
C ARG A 21 -3.62 -7.88 -11.61
N VAL A 22 -4.45 -7.85 -10.57
CA VAL A 22 -5.86 -8.21 -10.68
C VAL A 22 -6.58 -7.20 -11.58
N ILE A 23 -6.33 -5.90 -11.37
CA ILE A 23 -6.92 -4.83 -12.19
C ILE A 23 -6.51 -4.99 -13.66
N ALA A 24 -5.23 -5.24 -13.92
CA ALA A 24 -4.72 -5.45 -15.27
C ALA A 24 -5.32 -6.67 -15.98
N ALA A 25 -5.55 -7.75 -15.24
CA ALA A 25 -6.24 -8.94 -15.77
C ALA A 25 -7.72 -8.66 -16.09
N GLN A 26 -8.41 -7.85 -15.28
CA GLN A 26 -9.79 -7.45 -15.52
C GLN A 26 -9.92 -6.58 -16.78
N LEU A 27 -8.97 -5.68 -16.98
CA LEU A 27 -8.94 -4.74 -18.10
C LEU A 27 -8.22 -5.29 -19.35
N ASN A 28 -7.69 -6.53 -19.28
CA ASN A 28 -6.89 -7.15 -20.34
C ASN A 28 -5.73 -6.26 -20.86
N VAL A 29 -5.01 -5.61 -19.94
CA VAL A 29 -3.88 -4.73 -20.25
C VAL A 29 -2.61 -5.16 -19.53
N PRO A 30 -1.43 -4.69 -19.97
CA PRO A 30 -0.21 -4.89 -19.20
C PRO A 30 -0.29 -4.23 -17.82
N HIS A 31 0.07 -4.98 -16.79
CA HIS A 31 0.16 -4.53 -15.39
C HIS A 31 0.89 -3.19 -15.21
N LEU A 32 1.98 -2.99 -15.96
CA LEU A 32 2.79 -1.78 -15.91
C LEU A 32 2.00 -0.52 -16.32
N ARG A 33 0.99 -0.66 -17.18
CA ARG A 33 0.13 0.47 -17.58
C ARG A 33 -0.71 0.95 -16.40
N VAL A 34 -1.32 0.01 -15.66
CA VAL A 34 -2.06 0.30 -14.43
C VAL A 34 -1.14 0.91 -13.38
N TRP A 35 0.06 0.36 -13.18
CA TRP A 35 1.02 0.90 -12.21
C TRP A 35 1.46 2.33 -12.52
N ARG A 36 1.71 2.66 -13.80
CA ARG A 36 2.06 4.02 -14.22
C ARG A 36 0.92 4.99 -13.94
N HIS A 37 -0.30 4.62 -14.32
CA HIS A 37 -1.49 5.44 -14.08
C HIS A 37 -1.66 5.77 -12.58
N LEU A 38 -1.56 4.77 -11.69
CA LEU A 38 -1.65 5.01 -10.24
C LEU A 38 -0.54 5.88 -9.68
N LYS A 39 0.66 5.77 -10.24
CA LYS A 39 1.78 6.62 -9.86
C LYS A 39 1.56 8.06 -10.28
N ASP A 40 1.04 8.28 -11.48
CA ASP A 40 0.78 9.61 -12.05
C ASP A 40 -0.37 10.33 -11.31
N GLU A 41 -1.41 9.58 -10.91
CA GLU A 41 -2.53 10.07 -10.09
C GLU A 41 -2.23 10.16 -8.58
N LEU A 42 -0.96 9.96 -8.17
CA LEU A 42 -0.51 9.96 -6.77
C LEU A 42 -1.25 8.98 -5.84
N LEU A 43 -1.98 8.02 -6.40
CA LEU A 43 -2.64 6.96 -5.67
C LEU A 43 -1.59 5.94 -5.23
N LYS A 44 -1.28 5.91 -3.92
CA LYS A 44 -0.29 4.99 -3.36
C LYS A 44 -0.74 3.53 -3.61
N PRO A 45 -0.13 2.80 -4.56
CA PRO A 45 -0.57 1.43 -4.91
C PRO A 45 -0.21 0.42 -3.81
N TYR A 46 0.58 0.86 -2.84
CA TYR A 46 1.05 0.07 -1.71
C TYR A 46 0.40 0.60 -0.45
N HIS A 47 -0.40 -0.23 0.19
CA HIS A 47 -0.71 -0.05 1.60
C HIS A 47 0.43 -0.67 2.41
N LEU A 48 0.87 0.03 3.44
CA LEU A 48 1.81 -0.52 4.40
C LEU A 48 1.13 -1.69 5.11
N THR A 49 1.37 -2.91 4.63
CA THR A 49 0.95 -4.11 5.34
C THR A 49 1.91 -4.30 6.52
N THR A 50 1.47 -3.93 7.72
CA THR A 50 2.19 -4.24 8.95
C THR A 50 2.16 -5.77 9.12
N VAL A 51 3.27 -6.43 8.80
CA VAL A 51 3.37 -7.91 8.82
C VAL A 51 3.32 -8.47 10.25
N GLN A 52 3.42 -7.59 11.25
CA GLN A 52 3.25 -7.90 12.67
C GLN A 52 2.28 -6.88 13.25
N GLU A 53 1.16 -7.36 13.77
CA GLU A 53 0.30 -6.56 14.64
C GLU A 53 1.09 -6.20 15.90
N LEU A 54 1.09 -4.93 16.28
CA LEU A 54 1.68 -4.50 17.55
C LEU A 54 0.77 -4.97 18.67
N LEU A 55 1.22 -5.95 19.44
CA LEU A 55 0.54 -6.37 20.65
C LEU A 55 0.72 -5.27 21.71
N VAL A 56 -0.24 -5.18 22.63
CA VAL A 56 -0.15 -4.23 23.78
C VAL A 56 1.15 -4.43 24.56
N GLU A 57 1.65 -5.66 24.63
CA GLU A 57 2.89 -6.05 25.28
C GLU A 57 4.16 -5.54 24.57
N ASP A 58 4.09 -5.21 23.29
CA ASP A 58 5.25 -4.73 22.53
C ASP A 58 5.60 -3.29 22.88
N TYR A 59 4.62 -2.51 23.34
CA TYR A 59 4.82 -1.11 23.72
C TYR A 59 5.87 -0.94 24.83
N PRO A 60 5.76 -1.58 26.01
CA PRO A 60 6.78 -1.47 27.05
C PRO A 60 8.14 -2.06 26.63
N LYS A 61 8.16 -3.13 25.81
CA LYS A 61 9.41 -3.72 25.30
C LYS A 61 10.17 -2.74 24.39
N ARG A 62 9.45 -2.00 23.55
CA ARG A 62 10.01 -0.98 22.65
C ARG A 62 10.59 0.21 23.43
N ILE A 63 9.88 0.67 24.47
CA ILE A 63 10.40 1.71 25.37
C ILE A 63 11.70 1.23 26.03
N GLY A 64 11.68 0.04 26.63
CA GLY A 64 12.87 -0.51 27.29
C GLY A 64 14.07 -0.68 26.35
N PHE A 65 13.84 -1.07 25.09
CA PHE A 65 14.90 -1.12 24.09
C PHE A 65 15.48 0.26 23.76
N CYS A 66 14.63 1.27 23.56
CA CYS A 66 15.06 2.64 23.29
C CYS A 66 15.84 3.23 24.47
N ASP A 67 15.34 3.05 25.70
CA ASP A 67 16.00 3.51 26.92
C ASP A 67 17.37 2.82 27.09
N TRP A 68 17.44 1.51 26.88
CA TRP A 68 18.70 0.76 26.87
C TRP A 68 19.70 1.32 25.85
N LEU A 69 19.25 1.61 24.63
CA LEU A 69 20.08 2.14 23.56
C LEU A 69 20.63 3.53 23.89
N ILE A 70 19.83 4.37 24.55
CA ILE A 70 20.23 5.71 24.99
C ILE A 70 21.22 5.63 26.15
N ILE A 71 20.98 4.75 27.13
CA ILE A 71 21.83 4.60 28.33
C ILE A 71 23.20 3.98 28.00
N ARG A 72 23.27 3.09 26.99
CA ARG A 72 24.52 2.42 26.59
C ARG A 72 25.29 3.13 25.47
N ARG A 73 24.90 4.35 25.08
CA ARG A 73 25.60 5.13 24.05
C ARG A 73 26.63 6.08 24.62
#